data_AF-A0ABD3M818-F1
#
_entry.id   AF-A0ABD3M818-F1
#
_cell.length_a   1.000
_cell.length_b   1.000
_cell.length_c   1.000
_cell.angle_alpha   90.00
_cell.angle_beta   90.00
_cell.angle_gamma   90.00
#
_symmetry.space_group_name_H-M   'P 1'
#
loop_
_entity.id
_entity.type
_entity.pdbx_description
1 polymer ?
#
loop_
_entity_poly.entity_id
_entity_poly.type
_entity_poly.pdbx_seq_one_letter_code
_entity_poly.pdbx_strand_id
1 'polypeptide(L)' 'MASSIVYSILWLLLLVFIAWPISWFCAWWWVVLISFEGLFPIIKQAAEFLEKIVSWPRSVGTAMIRGDTQFPAPW' A
#
# COMPACT_ATOMS: atom_id res chain seq x y z
N MET A 1 2.72 -26.67 3.32
CA MET A 1 3.01 -26.25 1.92
C MET A 1 1.76 -25.80 1.17
N ALA A 2 0.63 -26.51 1.21
CA ALA A 2 -0.61 -26.06 0.55
C ALA A 2 -1.17 -24.74 1.12
N SER A 3 -1.15 -24.55 2.45
CA SER A 3 -1.64 -23.30 3.07
C SER A 3 -0.90 -22.06 2.57
N SER A 4 0.43 -22.13 2.39
CA SER A 4 1.24 -21.01 1.92
C SER A 4 0.86 -20.57 0.50
N ILE A 5 0.46 -21.51 -0.37
CA ILE A 5 0.04 -21.22 -1.75
C ILE A 5 -1.31 -20.50 -1.77
N VAL A 6 -2.24 -20.92 -0.90
CA VAL A 6 -3.58 -20.28 -0.80
C VAL A 6 -3.44 -18.82 -0.35
N TYR A 7 -2.55 -18.54 0.60
CA TYR A 7 -2.27 -17.16 1.04
C TYR A 7 -1.60 -16.33 -0.05
N SER A 8 -0.64 -16.87 -0.82
CA SER A 8 -0.06 -16.14 -1.97
C SER A 8 -1.10 -15.78 -3.03
N ILE A 9 -2.07 -16.65 -3.32
CA ILE A 9 -3.14 -16.37 -4.28
C ILE A 9 -4.11 -15.30 -3.72
N LEU A 10 -4.45 -15.38 -2.44
CA LEU A 10 -5.26 -14.36 -1.75
C LEU A 10 -4.57 -12.99 -1.76
N TRP A 11 -3.27 -12.93 -1.48
CA TRP A 11 -2.51 -11.67 -1.55
C TRP A 11 -2.40 -11.13 -2.97
N LEU A 12 -2.29 -11.98 -3.98
CA LEU A 12 -2.30 -11.57 -5.39
C LEU A 12 -3.66 -10.96 -5.79
N LEU A 13 -4.77 -11.60 -5.40
CA LEU A 13 -6.12 -11.05 -5.59
C LEU A 13 -6.26 -9.69 -4.91
N LEU A 14 -5.82 -9.57 -3.66
CA LEU A 14 -5.86 -8.31 -2.92
C LEU A 14 -4.97 -7.24 -3.57
N LEU A 15 -3.79 -7.60 -4.04
CA LEU A 15 -2.87 -6.69 -4.70
C LEU A 15 -3.49 -6.11 -5.97
N VAL A 16 -4.06 -6.96 -6.83
CA VAL A 16 -4.60 -6.56 -8.13
C VAL A 16 -5.92 -5.80 -8.00
N PHE A 17 -6.86 -6.27 -7.17
CA PHE A 17 -8.21 -5.69 -7.09
C PHE A 17 -8.36 -4.56 -6.08
N ILE A 18 -7.50 -4.49 -5.06
CA ILE A 18 -7.68 -3.56 -3.94
C ILE A 18 -6.46 -2.64 -3.81
N ALA A 19 -5.28 -3.19 -3.52
CA ALA A 19 -4.10 -2.37 -3.25
C ALA A 19 -3.72 -1.51 -4.47
N TRP A 20 -3.73 -2.09 -5.67
CA TRP A 20 -3.34 -1.38 -6.88
C TRP A 20 -4.27 -0.19 -7.24
N PRO A 21 -5.61 -0.33 -7.33
CA PRO A 21 -6.48 0.81 -7.64
C PRO A 21 -6.48 1.87 -6.54
N ILE A 22 -6.41 1.47 -5.27
CA ILE A 22 -6.35 2.41 -4.15
C ILE A 22 -5.04 3.21 -4.19
N SER A 23 -3.90 2.54 -4.38
CA SER A 23 -2.61 3.23 -4.48
C SER A 23 -2.53 4.10 -5.73
N TRP A 24 -3.15 3.72 -6.84
CA TRP A 24 -3.22 4.56 -8.03
C TRP A 24 -4.02 5.85 -7.79
N PHE A 25 -5.19 5.74 -7.16
CA PHE A 25 -6.00 6.91 -6.80
C PHE A 25 -5.30 7.79 -5.77
N CYS A 26 -4.70 7.21 -4.73
CA CYS A 26 -3.97 7.95 -3.71
C CYS A 26 -2.66 8.57 -4.24
N ALA A 27 -1.99 7.96 -5.21
CA ALA A 27 -0.75 8.50 -5.78
C ALA A 27 -0.98 9.87 -6.44
N TRP A 28 -2.12 10.06 -7.09
CA TRP A 28 -2.48 11.36 -7.68
C TRP A 28 -2.51 12.47 -6.63
N TRP A 29 -3.18 12.22 -5.50
CA TRP A 29 -3.26 13.16 -4.39
C TRP A 29 -1.92 13.36 -3.69
N TRP A 30 -1.11 12.30 -3.58
CA TRP A 30 0.20 12.34 -2.95
C TRP A 30 1.17 13.27 -3.69
N VAL A 31 1.22 13.22 -5.03
CA VAL A 31 2.08 14.10 -5.85
C VAL A 31 1.74 15.58 -5.67
N VAL A 32 0.45 15.90 -5.45
CA VAL A 32 0.03 17.27 -5.16
C VAL A 32 0.46 17.66 -3.74
N LEU A 33 0.21 16.80 -2.75
CA LEU A 33 0.46 17.11 -1.33
C LEU A 33 1.95 17.19 -0.98
N ILE A 34 2.81 16.38 -1.61
CA ILE A 34 4.27 16.42 -1.37
C ILE A 34 4.89 17.76 -1.78
N SER A 35 4.32 18.43 -2.80
CA SER A 35 4.79 19.76 -3.22
C SER A 35 4.51 20.85 -2.17
N PHE A 36 3.53 20.63 -1.28
CA PHE A 36 3.14 21.56 -0.21
C PHE A 36 3.69 21.16 1.17
N GLU A 37 4.44 20.06 1.25
CA GLU A 37 4.96 19.51 2.51
C GLU A 37 5.90 20.48 3.23
N GLY A 38 6.63 21.31 2.49
CA GLY A 38 7.53 22.32 3.04
C GLY A 38 6.84 23.56 3.62
N LEU A 39 5.56 23.78 3.31
CA LEU A 39 4.85 25.02 3.69
C LEU A 39 3.97 24.85 4.95
N PHE A 40 3.42 23.65 5.17
CA PHE A 40 2.52 23.41 6.31
C PHE A 40 2.79 22.05 6.98
N PRO A 41 3.06 22.01 8.30
CA PRO A 41 3.34 20.78 9.03
C PRO A 41 2.13 19.82 9.13
N ILE A 42 0.91 20.32 8.92
CA ILE A 42 -0.31 19.51 8.87
C ILE A 42 -0.38 18.69 7.57
N ILE A 43 0.11 19.27 6.46
CA ILE A 43 0.12 18.62 5.15
C ILE A 43 1.14 17.49 5.13
N LYS A 44 2.25 17.64 5.88
CA LYS A 44 3.24 16.58 6.07
C LYS A 44 2.62 15.29 6.60
N GLN A 45 1.73 15.38 7.59
CA GLN A 45 1.09 14.20 8.17
C GLN A 45 0.16 13.49 7.17
N ALA A 46 -0.54 14.26 6.33
CA ALA A 46 -1.37 13.71 5.26
C ALA A 46 -0.52 13.10 4.13
N ALA A 47 0.60 13.73 3.77
CA ALA A 47 1.54 13.24 2.76
C ALA A 47 2.18 11.91 3.19
N GLU A 48 2.66 11.81 4.43
CA GLU A 48 3.21 10.55 4.99
C GLU A 48 2.16 9.43 5.02
N PHE A 49 0.92 9.74 5.37
CA PHE A 49 -0.16 8.75 5.35
C PHE A 49 -0.49 8.26 3.94
N LEU A 50 -0.56 9.18 2.97
CA LEU A 50 -0.74 8.81 1.57
C LEU A 50 0.47 8.01 1.04
N GLU A 51 1.69 8.32 1.47
CA GLU A 51 2.89 7.57 1.08
C GLU A 51 2.81 6.11 1.54
N LYS A 52 2.35 5.87 2.78
CA LYS A 52 2.09 4.52 3.29
C LYS A 52 1.06 3.76 2.45
N ILE A 53 0.00 4.44 2.01
CA ILE A 53 -1.03 3.84 1.15
C ILE A 53 -0.47 3.55 -0.26
N VAL A 54 0.35 4.44 -0.80
CA VAL A 54 0.96 4.27 -2.14
C VAL A 54 2.01 3.14 -2.14
N SER A 55 2.74 2.97 -1.04
CA SER A 55 3.73 1.89 -0.88
C SER A 55 3.11 0.54 -0.49
N TRP A 56 1.85 0.52 -0.09
CA TRP A 56 1.11 -0.68 0.32
C TRP A 56 1.16 -1.87 -0.66
N PRO A 57 1.04 -1.71 -1.99
CA PRO A 57 1.09 -2.82 -2.94
C PRO A 57 2.43 -3.54 -2.89
N ARG A 58 3.51 -2.82 -2.56
CA ARG A 58 4.85 -3.38 -2.42
C ARG A 58 4.94 -4.29 -1.19
N SER A 59 4.33 -3.86 -0.09
CA SER A 59 4.23 -4.68 1.13
C SER A 59 3.37 -5.93 0.91
N VAL A 60 2.24 -5.81 0.21
CA VAL A 60 1.39 -6.94 -0.18
C VAL A 60 2.13 -7.91 -1.11
N GLY A 61 2.90 -7.39 -2.08
CA GLY A 61 3.69 -8.22 -2.98
C GLY A 61 4.83 -8.97 -2.27
N THR A 62 5.42 -8.35 -1.24
CA THR A 62 6.44 -9.01 -0.40
C THR A 62 5.81 -10.12 0.45
N ALA A 63 4.64 -9.87 1.03
CA ALA A 63 3.88 -10.86 1.79
C ALA A 63 3.40 -12.03 0.91
N MET A 64 3.03 -11.75 -0.36
CA MET A 64 2.69 -12.75 -1.36
C MET A 64 3.86 -13.71 -1.64
N ILE A 65 5.07 -13.19 -1.85
CA ILE A 65 6.26 -13.99 -2.15
C ILE A 65 6.67 -14.84 -0.94
N ARG A 66 6.53 -14.29 0.28
CA ARG A 66 6.83 -15.00 1.52
C ARG A 66 5.74 -15.99 1.94
N GLY A 67 4.53 -15.85 1.41
CA GLY A 67 3.37 -16.65 1.82
C GLY A 67 2.97 -16.36 3.27
N ASP A 68 3.13 -15.12 3.72
CA ASP A 68 2.84 -14.70 5.09
C ASP A 68 1.33 -14.82 5.38
N THR A 69 0.97 -15.21 6.60
CA THR A 69 -0.42 -15.36 7.04
C THR A 69 -0.98 -14.08 7.66
N GLN A 70 -0.14 -13.08 7.92
CA GLN A 70 -0.53 -11.82 8.54
C GLN A 70 -0.93 -10.79 7.48
N PHE A 71 -1.97 -10.00 7.78
CA PHE A 71 -2.44 -8.95 6.90
C PHE A 71 -1.42 -7.79 6.86
N PRO A 72 -0.78 -7.53 5.70
CA PRO A 72 0.13 -6.41 5.55
C PRO A 72 -0.74 -5.16 5.50
N ALA A 73 -0.87 -4.51 6.62
CA ALA A 73 -1.67 -3.33 6.81
C ALA A 73 -0.88 -2.05 6.56
N PRO A 74 -1.43 -1.01 5.89
CA PRO A 74 -0.73 0.26 5.68
C PRO A 74 -0.94 1.28 6.81
N TRP A 75 -1.29 0.87 8.04
CA TRP A 75 -1.46 1.78 9.19
C TRP A 75 -0.19 1.90 10.05
#